data_AF-A0A1N7KS05-F1
#
_entry.id   AF-A0A1N7KS05-F1
#
_cell.length_a   1.000
_cell.length_b   1.000
_cell.length_c   1.000
_cell.angle_alpha   90.00
_cell.angle_beta   90.00
_cell.angle_gamma   90.00
#
_symmetry.space_group_name_H-M   'P 1'
#
loop_
_entity.id
_entity.type
_entity.pdbx_description
1 polymer ?
#
loop_
_entity_poly.entity_id
_entity_poly.type
_entity_poly.pdbx_seq_one_letter_code
_entity_poly.pdbx_strand_id
1 'polypeptide(L)' 'MISYYDFKNLPNQAQCSFVMNEGRIMSERTMDTVKYVLYEVSYFTVEVIYNTINNKTEVINVFQNKGAYAM' A
#
# COMPACT_ATOMS: atom_id res chain seq x y z
N MET A 1 -0.90 12.16 9.44
CA MET A 1 0.31 11.83 8.66
C MET A 1 1.10 10.79 9.45
N ILE A 2 1.39 9.62 8.85
CA ILE A 2 2.15 8.52 9.50
C ILE A 2 3.55 8.40 8.87
N SER A 3 4.57 8.05 9.66
CA SER A 3 5.92 7.78 9.15
C SER A 3 6.02 6.37 8.56
N TYR A 4 7.04 6.13 7.72
CA TYR A 4 7.31 4.79 7.17
C TYR A 4 7.52 3.74 8.25
N TYR A 5 8.24 4.07 9.32
CA TYR A 5 8.54 3.14 10.40
C TYR A 5 7.32 2.85 11.26
N ASP A 6 6.54 3.87 11.61
CA ASP A 6 5.30 3.69 12.37
C ASP A 6 4.30 2.85 11.57
N PHE A 7 4.19 3.10 10.27
CA PHE A 7 3.33 2.32 9.38
C PHE A 7 3.76 0.85 9.33
N LYS A 8 5.06 0.58 9.19
CA LYS A 8 5.59 -0.79 9.14
C LYS A 8 5.40 -1.55 10.46
N ASN A 9 5.28 -0.85 11.58
CA ASN A 9 5.01 -1.42 12.89
C ASN A 9 3.53 -1.73 13.14
N LEU A 10 2.62 -1.27 12.27
CA LEU A 10 1.21 -1.61 12.39
C LEU A 10 0.96 -3.09 12.03
N PRO A 11 -0.04 -3.75 12.64
CA PRO A 11 -0.51 -5.05 12.18
C PRO A 11 -1.00 -5.00 10.73
N ASN A 12 -0.84 -6.08 9.97
CA ASN A 12 -1.22 -6.13 8.55
C ASN A 12 -2.67 -5.67 8.27
N GLN A 13 -3.62 -6.04 9.12
CA GLN A 13 -5.01 -5.60 8.98
C GLN A 13 -5.16 -4.07 9.15
N ALA A 14 -4.41 -3.49 10.09
CA ALA A 14 -4.38 -2.05 10.30
C ALA A 14 -3.66 -1.34 9.14
N GLN A 15 -2.59 -1.92 8.60
CA GLN A 15 -1.92 -1.41 7.39
C GLN A 15 -2.88 -1.36 6.20
N CYS A 16 -3.60 -2.46 5.92
CA CYS A 16 -4.61 -2.50 4.85
C CYS A 16 -5.70 -1.45 5.04
N SER A 17 -6.30 -1.41 6.23
CA SER A 17 -7.37 -0.44 6.53
C SER A 17 -6.87 1.00 6.37
N PHE A 18 -5.67 1.29 6.88
CA PHE A 18 -5.08 2.61 6.75
C PHE A 18 -4.88 3.01 5.29
N VAL A 19 -4.27 2.13 4.48
CA VAL A 19 -3.97 2.42 3.07
C VAL A 19 -5.24 2.58 2.24
N MET A 20 -6.27 1.76 2.50
CA MET A 20 -7.55 1.84 1.77
C MET A 20 -8.34 3.10 2.09
N ASN A 21 -8.22 3.65 3.32
CA ASN A 21 -8.95 4.84 3.73
C ASN A 21 -8.18 6.14 3.48
N GLU A 22 -6.87 6.14 3.77
CA GLU A 22 -6.04 7.36 3.79
C GLU A 22 -5.07 7.45 2.60
N GLY A 23 -4.82 6.33 1.91
CA GLY A 23 -3.88 6.27 0.79
C GLY A 23 -4.48 6.84 -0.50
N ARG A 24 -3.66 7.56 -1.27
CA ARG A 24 -4.04 8.00 -2.62
C ARG A 24 -3.65 6.94 -3.63
N ILE A 25 -4.60 6.42 -4.39
CA ILE A 25 -4.30 5.48 -5.49
C ILE A 25 -3.45 6.18 -6.54
N MET A 26 -2.25 5.64 -6.81
CA MET A 26 -1.36 6.08 -7.88
C MET A 26 -1.60 5.28 -9.16
N SER A 27 -1.78 3.97 -9.02
CA SER A 27 -1.99 3.04 -10.13
C SER A 27 -2.69 1.80 -9.61
N GLU A 28 -3.49 1.18 -10.46
CA GLU A 28 -4.05 -0.14 -10.21
C GLU A 28 -3.97 -1.01 -11.47
N ARG A 29 -3.82 -2.32 -11.27
CA ARG A 29 -3.84 -3.32 -12.32
C ARG A 29 -4.51 -4.57 -11.80
N THR A 30 -5.41 -5.15 -12.59
CA THR A 30 -5.98 -6.47 -12.33
C THR A 30 -5.45 -7.45 -13.35
N MET A 31 -4.93 -8.59 -12.89
CA MET A 31 -4.51 -9.72 -13.72
C MET A 31 -5.22 -10.97 -13.22
N ASP A 32 -6.09 -11.53 -14.05
CA ASP A 32 -6.98 -12.64 -13.72
C ASP A 32 -7.78 -12.39 -12.43
N THR A 33 -7.36 -13.03 -11.33
CA THR A 33 -8.02 -13.01 -10.02
C THR A 33 -7.23 -12.23 -8.98
N VAL A 34 -6.15 -11.55 -9.40
CA VAL A 34 -5.26 -10.79 -8.52
C VAL A 34 -5.29 -9.32 -8.92
N LYS A 35 -5.56 -8.45 -7.95
CA LYS A 35 -5.51 -7.01 -8.11
C LYS A 35 -4.31 -6.43 -7.36
N TYR A 36 -3.55 -5.62 -8.06
CA TYR A 36 -2.40 -4.88 -7.60
C TYR A 36 -2.81 -3.41 -7.52
N VAL A 37 -2.68 -2.80 -6.34
CA VAL A 37 -2.97 -1.38 -6.17
C VAL A 37 -1.79 -0.72 -5.49
N LEU A 38 -1.29 0.31 -6.13
CA LEU A 38 -0.20 1.13 -5.64
C LEU A 38 -0.76 2.42 -5.05
N TYR A 39 -0.48 2.65 -3.79
CA TYR A 39 -0.93 3.80 -3.02
C TYR A 39 0.25 4.68 -2.65
N GLU A 40 0.03 5.99 -2.71
CA GLU A 40 0.88 7.00 -2.08
C GLU A 40 0.34 7.26 -0.67
N VAL A 41 1.22 7.15 0.32
CA VAL A 41 0.92 7.40 1.73
C VAL A 41 1.99 8.30 2.31
N SER A 42 1.62 9.52 2.69
CA SER A 42 2.56 10.55 3.18
C SER A 42 3.74 10.75 2.21
N TYR A 43 4.91 10.15 2.49
CA TYR A 43 6.17 10.27 1.75
C TYR A 43 6.70 8.91 1.26
N PHE A 44 5.86 7.89 1.25
CA PHE A 44 6.21 6.54 0.84
C PHE A 44 5.09 5.92 0.02
N THR A 45 5.39 4.77 -0.57
CA THR A 45 4.46 4.07 -1.46
C THR A 45 4.15 2.71 -0.86
N VAL A 46 2.89 2.29 -0.94
CA VAL A 46 2.43 0.99 -0.47
C VAL A 46 1.77 0.25 -1.62
N GLU A 47 2.24 -0.95 -1.91
CA GLU A 47 1.57 -1.86 -2.84
C GLU A 47 0.74 -2.86 -2.03
N VAL A 48 -0.53 -2.97 -2.37
CA VAL A 48 -1.46 -3.95 -1.83
C VAL A 48 -1.83 -4.90 -2.95
N ILE A 49 -1.58 -6.18 -2.73
CA ILE A 49 -1.94 -7.26 -3.63
C ILE A 49 -3.05 -8.07 -2.95
N TYR A 50 -4.20 -8.15 -3.59
CA TYR A 50 -5.34 -8.90 -3.07
C TYR A 50 -5.99 -9.74 -4.15
N ASN A 51 -6.51 -10.90 -3.76
CA ASN A 51 -7.27 -11.74 -4.65
C ASN A 51 -8.71 -11.21 -4.71
N THR A 52 -9.24 -11.01 -5.92
CA THR A 52 -10.56 -10.41 -6.17
C THR A 52 -11.71 -11.37 -5.91
N ILE A 53 -11.46 -12.69 -5.87
CA ILE A 53 -12.48 -13.73 -5.61
C ILE A 53 -12.86 -13.75 -4.12
N ASN A 54 -11.87 -13.74 -3.23
CA ASN A 54 -12.08 -13.82 -1.79
C ASN A 54 -11.88 -12.45 -1.09
N ASN A 55 -11.56 -11.41 -1.85
CA ASN A 55 -11.20 -10.07 -1.39
C ASN A 55 -10.16 -10.09 -0.26
N LYS A 56 -9.27 -11.08 -0.27
CA LYS A 56 -8.26 -11.29 0.76
C LYS A 56 -6.96 -10.62 0.32
N THR A 57 -6.39 -9.81 1.20
CA THR A 57 -5.02 -9.32 1.02
C THR A 57 -4.06 -10.47 1.10
N GLU A 58 -3.30 -10.67 0.02
CA GLU A 58 -2.26 -11.67 -0.07
C GLU A 58 -0.91 -11.08 0.37
N VAL A 59 -0.61 -9.84 -0.07
CA VAL A 59 0.69 -9.19 0.19
C VAL A 59 0.53 -7.69 0.39
N ILE A 60 1.35 -7.14 1.29
CA ILE A 60 1.55 -5.68 1.47
C ILE A 60 3.05 -5.42 1.35
N ASN A 61 3.46 -4.62 0.37
CA ASN A 61 4.84 -4.16 0.22
C ASN A 61 4.91 -2.65 0.50
N VAL A 62 5.92 -2.22 1.25
CA VAL A 62 6.11 -0.80 1.61
C VAL A 62 7.45 -0.33 1.05
N PHE A 63 7.42 0.70 0.23
CA PHE A 63 8.58 1.26 -0.45
C PHE A 63 8.84 2.68 0.05
N GLN A 64 10.01 2.89 0.65
CA GLN A 64 10.44 4.24 0.99
C GLN A 64 10.78 5.00 -0.31
N ASN A 65 10.15 6.15 -0.53
CA ASN A 65 10.39 6.94 -1.73
C ASN A 65 11.71 7.73 -1.58
N LYS A 66 12.84 7.06 -1.79
CA LYS A 66 14.18 7.68 -1.68
C LYS A 66 14.44 8.75 -2.75
N GLY A 67 13.65 8.77 -3.83
CA GLY A 67 13.78 9.73 -4.93
C GLY A 67 13.09 11.08 -4.69
N ALA A 68 12.16 11.17 -3.74
CA ALA A 68 11.48 12.43 -3.42
C ALA A 68 12.37 13.42 -2.61
N TYR A 69 13.54 12.96 -2.15
CA TYR A 69 14.48 13.72 -1.32
C TYR A 69 15.86 13.91 -1.98
N ALA A 70 15.95 13.78 -3.30
CA ALA A 70 17.09 14.35 -4.03
C ALA A 70 16.79 15.85 -4.25
N MET A 71 17.04 16.66 -3.22
CA MET A 71 17.26 18.11 -3.39
C MET A 71 18.72 18.35 -3.72
#